data_AF-A0A2J7NKD8-F1
#
_entry.id   AF-A0A2J7NKD8-F1
#
_cell.length_a   1.000
_cell.length_b   1.000
_cell.length_c   1.000
_cell.angle_alpha   90.00
_cell.angle_beta   90.00
_cell.angle_gamma   90.00
#
_symmetry.space_group_name_H-M   'P 1'
#
loop_
_entity.id
_entity.type
_entity.pdbx_description
1 polymer ?
#
loop_
_entity_poly.entity_id
_entity_poly.type
_entity_poly.pdbx_seq_one_letter_code
_entity_poly.pdbx_strand_id
1 'polypeptide(L)'
;MLDEISAAVIFLVRLIERSENFNQEQLEDFKTRLSQLLVERFENHWFPDQPCKGQGYRCIRVNERDPRDATLERAAIACGFKYEDLKLPVELTVWVDPNEVCCRYA
;
A
#
# COMPACT_ATOMS: atom_id res chain seq x y z
N MET A 1 -6.82 11.05 -6.89
CA MET A 1 -5.65 10.14 -6.81
C MET A 1 -4.89 10.30 -5.51
N LEU A 2 -4.41 11.51 -5.18
CA LEU A 2 -3.59 11.73 -3.99
C LEU A 2 -4.34 11.44 -2.69
N ASP A 3 -5.63 11.81 -2.61
CA ASP A 3 -6.47 11.55 -1.44
C ASP A 3 -6.69 10.05 -1.23
N GLU A 4 -6.93 9.29 -2.30
CA GLU A 4 -7.14 7.85 -2.26
C GLU A 4 -5.83 7.10 -1.93
N ILE A 5 -4.71 7.53 -2.51
CA ILE A 5 -3.38 7.01 -2.13
C ILE A 5 -3.13 7.31 -0.65
N SER A 6 -3.37 8.53 -0.19
CA SER A 6 -3.18 8.93 1.22
C SER A 6 -4.01 8.06 2.17
N ALA A 7 -5.30 7.86 1.86
CA ALA A 7 -6.18 7.02 2.64
C ALA A 7 -5.69 5.56 2.71
N ALA A 8 -5.27 4.98 1.59
CA ALA A 8 -4.72 3.63 1.53
C ALA A 8 -3.41 3.50 2.31
N VAL A 9 -2.49 4.46 2.17
CA VAL A 9 -1.20 4.47 2.87
C VAL A 9 -1.40 4.62 4.36
N ILE A 10 -2.25 5.53 4.82
CA ILE A 10 -2.57 5.70 6.24
C ILE A 10 -3.14 4.41 6.82
N PHE A 11 -4.04 3.74 6.09
CA PHE A 11 -4.57 2.45 6.50
C PHE A 11 -3.47 1.39 6.66
N LEU A 12 -2.57 1.27 5.67
CA LEU A 12 -1.47 0.29 5.70
C LEU A 12 -0.48 0.57 6.84
N VAL A 13 -0.10 1.83 7.05
CA VAL A 13 0.80 2.23 8.16
C VAL A 13 0.17 1.89 9.50
N ARG A 14 -1.13 2.12 9.70
CA ARG A 14 -1.85 1.74 10.92
C ARG A 14 -1.93 0.22 11.14
N LEU A 15 -1.91 -0.59 10.08
CA LEU A 15 -1.80 -2.04 10.22
C LEU A 15 -0.39 -2.43 10.69
N ILE A 16 0.63 -1.82 10.10
CA ILE A 16 2.05 -2.09 10.39
C ILE A 16 2.43 -1.65 11.81
N GLU A 17 1.93 -0.50 12.27
CA GLU A 17 2.19 0.07 13.60
C GLU A 17 1.82 -0.90 14.75
N ARG A 18 0.84 -1.78 14.52
CA ARG A 18 0.43 -2.79 15.52
C ARG A 18 1.47 -3.87 15.79
N SER A 19 2.55 -3.93 15.01
CA SER A 19 3.53 -5.01 15.05
C SER A 19 4.69 -4.80 16.05
N GLU A 20 4.70 -3.70 16.83
CA GLU A 20 5.74 -3.31 17.80
C GLU A 20 7.18 -3.19 17.24
N ASN A 21 7.39 -3.30 15.93
CA ASN A 21 8.72 -3.35 15.30
C ASN A 21 9.27 -1.97 14.88
N PHE A 22 8.48 -0.90 14.94
CA PHE A 22 8.82 0.39 14.32
C PHE A 22 8.58 1.57 15.25
N ASN A 23 9.41 2.60 15.13
CA ASN A 23 9.17 3.90 15.76
C ASN A 23 8.39 4.85 14.83
N GLN A 24 7.93 5.99 15.37
CA GLN A 24 7.11 6.93 14.61
C GLN A 24 7.84 7.55 13.41
N GLU A 25 9.12 7.87 13.56
CA GLU A 25 9.93 8.49 12.50
C GLU A 25 10.09 7.53 11.31
N GLN A 26 10.43 6.28 11.60
CA GLN A 26 10.48 5.18 10.65
C GLN A 26 9.14 5.01 9.90
N LEU A 27 8.01 5.05 10.60
CA LEU A 27 6.69 4.91 9.99
C LEU A 27 6.33 6.10 9.09
N GLU A 28 6.69 7.33 9.45
CA GLU A 28 6.49 8.51 8.60
C GLU A 28 7.38 8.49 7.34
N ASP A 29 8.62 8.01 7.45
CA ASP A 29 9.50 7.79 6.29
C ASP A 29 8.89 6.76 5.33
N PHE A 30 8.43 5.63 5.87
CA PHE A 30 7.77 4.58 5.09
C PHE A 30 6.50 5.08 4.41
N LYS A 31 5.65 5.83 5.15
CA LYS A 31 4.44 6.46 4.62
C LYS A 31 4.75 7.39 3.46
N THR A 32 5.76 8.24 3.60
CA THR A 32 6.19 9.17 2.56
C THR A 32 6.68 8.41 1.33
N ARG A 33 7.54 7.40 1.55
CA ARG A 33 8.10 6.61 0.47
C ARG A 33 7.06 5.81 -0.28
N LEU A 34 6.15 5.16 0.43
CA LEU A 34 5.07 4.37 -0.18
C LEU A 34 4.14 5.27 -1.01
N SER A 35 3.81 6.47 -0.51
CA SER A 35 2.98 7.43 -1.25
C SER A 35 3.61 7.81 -2.59
N GLN A 36 4.91 8.12 -2.60
CA GLN A 36 5.65 8.44 -3.84
C GLN A 36 5.61 7.28 -4.84
N LEU A 37 5.91 6.06 -4.39
CA LEU A 37 5.92 4.87 -5.24
C LEU A 37 4.53 4.54 -5.82
N LEU A 38 3.46 4.78 -5.06
CA LEU A 38 2.09 4.57 -5.56
C LEU A 38 1.68 5.65 -6.57
N VAL A 39 2.09 6.90 -6.38
CA VAL A 39 1.89 7.98 -7.37
C VAL A 39 2.59 7.61 -8.68
N GLU A 40 3.87 7.20 -8.61
CA GLU A 40 4.64 6.75 -9.78
C GLU A 40 3.98 5.54 -10.46
N ARG A 41 3.52 4.55 -9.68
CA ARG A 41 2.82 3.37 -10.21
C ARG A 41 1.54 3.81 -10.93
N PHE A 42 0.73 4.69 -10.34
CA PHE A 42 -0.62 4.98 -10.83
C PHE A 42 -0.69 6.03 -11.93
N GLU A 43 0.36 6.81 -12.18
CA GLU A 43 0.38 7.99 -13.07
C GLU A 43 -0.29 7.76 -14.45
N ASN A 44 -0.06 6.60 -15.08
CA ASN A 44 -0.63 6.26 -16.40
C ASN A 44 -1.77 5.23 -16.34
N HIS A 45 -2.22 4.89 -15.13
CA HIS A 45 -3.25 3.91 -14.87
C HIS A 45 -4.36 4.48 -13.99
N TRP A 46 -4.64 5.79 -14.06
CA TRP A 46 -5.69 6.45 -13.31
C TRP A 46 -6.75 7.04 -14.26
N PHE A 47 -7.97 6.52 -14.21
CA PHE A 47 -9.05 6.91 -15.14
C PHE A 47 -10.31 7.34 -14.36
N PRO A 48 -10.46 8.62 -13.99
CA PRO A 48 -11.59 9.09 -13.18
C PRO A 48 -12.97 8.78 -13.78
N ASP A 49 -13.10 8.85 -15.11
CA ASP A 49 -14.36 8.57 -15.82
C ASP A 49 -14.68 7.07 -15.91
N GLN A 50 -13.70 6.20 -15.66
CA GLN A 50 -13.84 4.74 -15.69
C GLN A 50 -13.07 4.11 -14.52
N PRO A 51 -13.54 4.25 -13.26
CA PRO A 51 -12.76 3.85 -12.09
C PRO A 51 -12.27 2.40 -12.12
N CYS A 52 -13.08 1.47 -12.63
CA CYS A 52 -12.68 0.05 -12.73
C CYS A 52 -11.54 -0.21 -13.75
N LYS A 53 -11.31 0.70 -14.71
CA LYS A 53 -10.23 0.54 -15.69
C LYS A 53 -8.88 0.64 -14.96
N GLY A 54 -8.06 -0.39 -15.08
CA GLY A 54 -6.75 -0.44 -14.39
C GLY A 54 -6.80 -0.81 -12.91
N GLN A 55 -7.98 -1.12 -12.32
CA GLN A 55 -8.09 -1.47 -10.90
C GLN A 55 -7.16 -2.63 -10.49
N GLY A 56 -7.04 -3.66 -11.34
CA GLY A 56 -6.18 -4.81 -11.06
C GLY A 56 -4.69 -4.45 -11.01
N TYR A 57 -4.28 -3.44 -11.78
CA TYR A 57 -2.92 -2.91 -11.77
C TYR A 57 -2.66 -2.05 -10.53
N ARG A 58 -3.66 -1.27 -10.08
CA ARG A 58 -3.55 -0.42 -8.88
C ARG A 58 -3.71 -1.18 -7.57
N CYS A 59 -4.33 -2.36 -7.61
CA CYS A 59 -4.53 -3.23 -6.47
C CYS A 59 -3.21 -3.52 -5.74
N ILE A 60 -3.23 -3.34 -4.42
CA ILE A 60 -2.16 -3.77 -3.51
C ILE A 60 -2.63 -5.09 -2.91
N ARG A 61 -1.87 -6.16 -3.12
CA ARG A 61 -2.31 -7.51 -2.75
C ARG A 61 -1.21 -8.31 -2.07
N VAL A 62 -1.59 -8.95 -0.97
CA VAL A 62 -0.82 -9.97 -0.25
C VAL A 62 -1.72 -11.20 -0.13
N ASN A 63 -1.20 -12.37 -0.48
CA ASN A 63 -1.89 -13.66 -0.37
C ASN A 63 -0.88 -14.80 -0.14
N GLU A 64 -1.34 -16.01 0.16
CA GLU A 64 -0.42 -17.14 0.44
C GLU A 64 0.52 -17.48 -0.73
N ARG A 65 0.09 -17.29 -1.98
CA ARG A 65 0.91 -17.61 -3.17
C ARG A 65 1.88 -16.48 -3.52
N ASP A 66 1.47 -15.25 -3.27
CA ASP A 66 2.26 -14.06 -3.49
C ASP A 66 2.21 -13.18 -2.24
N PRO A 67 3.06 -13.46 -1.24
CA PRO A 67 3.00 -12.83 0.07
C PRO A 67 3.64 -11.43 0.08
N ARG A 68 4.15 -10.94 -1.06
CA ARG A 68 4.82 -9.64 -1.14
C ARG A 68 4.29 -8.81 -2.29
N ASP A 69 3.57 -7.73 -1.97
CA ASP A 69 3.37 -6.68 -2.96
C ASP A 69 4.70 -5.95 -3.23
N ALA A 70 5.09 -5.87 -4.51
CA ALA A 70 6.37 -5.29 -4.93
C ALA A 70 6.52 -3.80 -4.55
N THR A 71 5.42 -3.03 -4.47
CA THR A 71 5.47 -1.63 -4.07
C THR A 71 5.71 -1.50 -2.57
N LEU A 72 5.06 -2.35 -1.76
CA LEU A 72 5.32 -2.43 -0.32
C LEU A 72 6.76 -2.88 -0.03
N GLU A 73 7.28 -3.85 -0.77
CA GLU A 73 8.66 -4.33 -0.61
C GLU A 73 9.68 -3.25 -0.96
N ARG A 74 9.48 -2.52 -2.06
CA ARG A 74 10.34 -1.39 -2.41
C ARG A 74 10.31 -0.28 -1.35
N ALA A 75 9.16 0.01 -0.76
CA ALA A 75 9.05 0.99 0.32
C ALA A 75 9.80 0.51 1.58
N ALA A 76 9.61 -0.76 1.97
CA ALA A 76 10.26 -1.35 3.12
C ALA A 76 11.80 -1.31 2.99
N ILE A 77 12.33 -1.79 1.86
CA ILE A 77 13.77 -1.79 1.59
C ILE A 77 14.35 -0.38 1.62
N ALA A 78 13.66 0.60 1.03
CA ALA A 78 14.11 1.99 1.02
C ALA A 78 14.17 2.62 2.42
N CYS A 79 13.35 2.14 3.36
CA CYS A 79 13.36 2.58 4.75
C CYS A 79 14.20 1.68 5.68
N GLY A 80 14.92 0.70 5.13
CA GLY A 80 15.76 -0.22 5.89
C GLY A 80 14.98 -1.29 6.67
N PHE A 81 13.72 -1.54 6.31
CA PHE A 81 12.89 -2.56 6.95
C PHE A 81 13.04 -3.90 6.24
N LYS A 82 12.88 -5.00 6.99
CA LYS A 82 12.58 -6.28 6.36
C LYS A 82 11.09 -6.33 6.06
N TYR A 83 10.72 -6.92 4.93
CA TYR A 83 9.31 -7.04 4.56
C TYR A 83 8.49 -7.79 5.61
N GLU A 84 9.10 -8.80 6.24
CA GLU A 84 8.51 -9.65 7.26
C GLU A 84 8.21 -8.91 8.57
N ASP A 85 8.83 -7.75 8.79
CA ASP A 85 8.59 -6.92 9.96
C ASP A 85 7.28 -6.12 9.80
N LEU A 86 6.76 -5.97 8.57
CA LEU A 86 5.49 -5.29 8.31
C LEU A 86 4.27 -6.01 8.92
N LYS A 87 4.40 -7.32 9.20
CA LYS A 87 3.36 -8.21 9.79
C LYS A 87 1.96 -8.00 9.20
N LEU A 88 1.87 -7.83 7.89
CA LEU A 88 0.60 -7.67 7.20
C LEU A 88 -0.24 -8.97 7.31
N PRO A 89 -1.58 -8.87 7.25
CA PRO A 89 -2.44 -10.04 7.14
C PRO A 89 -2.03 -10.93 5.95
N VAL A 90 -2.15 -12.25 6.12
CA VAL A 90 -1.78 -13.23 5.10
C VAL A 90 -2.62 -13.06 3.84
N GLU A 91 -3.89 -12.69 3.99
CA GLU A 91 -4.78 -12.31 2.91
C GLU A 91 -5.17 -10.84 3.09
N LEU A 92 -4.58 -9.96 2.30
CA LEU A 92 -4.90 -8.53 2.26
C LEU A 92 -5.07 -8.10 0.81
N THR A 93 -6.17 -7.43 0.52
CA THR A 93 -6.39 -6.79 -0.79
C THR A 93 -6.92 -5.38 -0.56
N VAL A 94 -6.21 -4.39 -1.09
CA VAL A 94 -6.60 -2.98 -1.08
C VAL A 94 -6.76 -2.52 -2.52
N TRP A 95 -7.95 -2.04 -2.85
CA TRP A 95 -8.23 -1.37 -4.11
C TRP A 95 -8.17 0.14 -3.89
N VAL A 96 -7.41 0.81 -4.74
CA VAL A 96 -7.20 2.26 -4.70
C VAL A 96 -7.64 2.80 -6.05
N ASP A 97 -8.89 3.26 -6.10
CA ASP A 97 -9.59 3.60 -7.33
C ASP A 97 -10.09 5.05 -7.26
N PRO A 98 -10.37 5.70 -8.40
CA PRO A 98 -10.95 7.04 -8.38
C PRO A 98 -12.23 7.11 -7.55
N ASN A 99 -12.23 8.00 -6.55
CA ASN A 99 -13.33 8.24 -5.60
C ASN A 99 -13.60 7.11 -4.59
N GLU A 100 -12.83 6.02 -4.58
CA GLU A 100 -13.05 4.90 -3.66
C GLU A 100 -11.76 4.19 -3.25
N VAL A 101 -11.62 3.95 -1.96
CA VAL A 101 -10.62 3.04 -1.41
C VAL A 101 -11.35 1.98 -0.61
N CYS A 102 -11.20 0.72 -1.01
CA CYS A 102 -11.79 -0.39 -0.29
C CYS A 102 -10.74 -1.46 0.04
N CYS A 103 -11.00 -2.19 1.11
CA CYS A 103 -10.08 -3.19 1.63
C CYS A 103 -10.84 -4.43 2.05
N ARG A 104 -10.23 -5.59 1.82
CA ARG A 104 -10.65 -6.87 2.36
C ARG A 104 -9.42 -7.57 2.93
N TYR A 105 -9.51 -8.01 4.18
CA TYR A 105 -8.49 -8.86 4.79
C TYR A 105 -9.12 -9.89 5.74
N ALA A 106 -8.44 -11.02 5.92
CA ALA A 106 -8.83 -12.14 6.77
C ALA A 106 -7.66 -12.58 7.67
#